data_AF-C7TZN9-F1
#
_entry.id   AF-C7TZN9-F1
#
_cell.length_a   1.000
_cell.length_b   1.000
_cell.length_c   1.000
_cell.angle_alpha   90.00
_cell.angle_beta   90.00
_cell.angle_gamma   90.00
#
_symmetry.space_group_name_H-M   'P 1'
#
loop_
_entity.id
_entity.type
_entity.pdbx_description
1 polymer ?
#
loop_
_entity_poly.entity_id
_entity_poly.type
_entity_poly.pdbx_seq_one_letter_code
_entity_poly.pdbx_strand_id
1 'polypeptide(L)'
;MNLLLIVLYLLIFNEKLTECFIVKKTASGTKHNKRNMQQGDEFIVGDKFRIQVVMSEGIKNHILFRKFKKVFKKAVDFWTKAINPKIQSKHQILIERKCSLRVRSKTLPQSYYCPNGCNATTECSGFQIPEKYLKDCRLSENDMSKINVTKPADADFVLFVGLNLTSCTKRTLARADICQQDSETDRPVSATISICSAMDNLENN
;
A
#
# COMPACT_ATOMS: atom_id res chain seq x y z
N MET A 1 -14.50 9.74 9.63
CA MET A 1 -13.19 9.13 9.93
C MET A 1 -13.39 7.76 10.59
N ASN A 2 -13.91 6.74 9.88
CA ASN A 2 -14.19 5.42 10.49
C ASN A 2 -14.30 4.22 9.52
N LEU A 3 -13.92 4.34 8.24
CA LEU A 3 -14.00 3.20 7.31
C LEU A 3 -12.79 2.26 7.44
N LEU A 4 -11.58 2.80 7.66
CA LEU A 4 -10.36 2.00 7.80
C LEU A 4 -10.33 1.15 9.09
N LEU A 5 -10.98 1.63 10.15
CA LEU A 5 -11.11 0.92 11.43
C LEU A 5 -12.05 -0.27 11.32
N ILE A 6 -13.15 -0.14 10.57
CA ILE A 6 -14.08 -1.24 10.24
C ILE A 6 -13.38 -2.24 9.29
N VAL A 7 -12.52 -1.74 8.40
CA VAL A 7 -11.82 -2.57 7.41
C VAL A 7 -10.81 -3.53 8.03
N LEU A 8 -10.07 -3.09 9.05
CA LEU A 8 -9.20 -3.98 9.84
C LEU A 8 -10.00 -4.85 10.82
N TYR A 9 -11.15 -4.37 11.31
CA TYR A 9 -12.07 -5.12 12.18
C TYR A 9 -12.57 -6.42 11.53
N LEU A 10 -12.94 -6.38 10.24
CA LEU A 10 -13.45 -7.56 9.52
C LEU A 10 -12.34 -8.46 8.96
N LEU A 11 -11.08 -8.00 8.93
CA LEU A 11 -9.93 -8.83 8.56
C LEU A 11 -9.48 -9.76 9.70
N ILE A 12 -9.90 -9.51 10.96
CA ILE A 12 -9.37 -10.19 12.14
C ILE A 12 -10.45 -10.95 12.94
N PHE A 13 -11.71 -10.52 12.94
CA PHE A 13 -12.75 -11.11 13.80
C PHE A 13 -13.79 -11.91 13.03
N ASN A 14 -13.53 -13.21 12.85
CA ASN A 14 -14.59 -14.19 13.02
C ASN A 14 -14.34 -14.82 14.40
N GLU A 15 -14.97 -14.23 15.44
CA GLU A 15 -14.81 -14.47 16.89
C GLU A 15 -13.40 -14.13 17.44
N LYS A 16 -13.13 -13.39 18.51
CA LYS A 16 -13.85 -12.87 19.68
C LYS A 16 -12.89 -11.86 20.37
N LEU A 17 -13.42 -10.77 20.95
CA LEU A 17 -12.82 -9.86 21.96
C LEU A 17 -12.05 -8.58 21.53
N THR A 18 -12.72 -7.45 21.73
CA THR A 18 -12.37 -6.31 22.59
C THR A 18 -10.90 -6.10 22.98
N GLU A 19 -10.23 -5.11 22.37
CA GLU A 19 -9.67 -3.90 23.03
C GLU A 19 -8.77 -3.08 22.08
N CYS A 20 -9.17 -1.81 21.92
CA CYS A 20 -8.45 -0.58 21.51
C CYS A 20 -7.25 -0.60 20.53
N PHE A 21 -7.39 0.19 19.44
CA PHE A 21 -6.27 0.88 18.80
C PHE A 21 -6.53 2.38 18.65
N ILE A 22 -5.56 3.19 19.11
CA ILE A 22 -5.49 4.63 18.90
C ILE A 22 -4.80 4.90 17.55
N VAL A 23 -5.51 5.56 16.63
CA VAL A 23 -4.93 6.12 15.40
C VAL A 23 -4.31 7.48 15.74
N LYS A 24 -2.97 7.59 15.74
CA LYS A 24 -2.30 8.89 15.69
C LYS A 24 -1.81 9.16 14.27
N LYS A 25 -2.26 10.27 13.67
CA LYS A 25 -1.56 10.93 12.56
C LYS A 25 -0.29 11.55 13.14
N THR A 26 0.87 10.95 12.88
CA THR A 26 2.15 11.62 13.13
C THR A 26 3.01 11.50 11.88
N ALA A 27 3.31 12.65 11.29
CA ALA A 27 4.52 12.82 10.51
C ALA A 27 5.70 12.68 11.49
N SER A 28 6.50 11.62 11.36
CA SER A 28 7.74 11.48 12.14
C SER A 28 8.75 10.71 11.31
N GLY A 29 9.82 11.40 10.92
CA GLY A 29 11.00 10.80 10.35
C GLY A 29 11.80 10.13 11.46
N THR A 30 11.76 8.81 11.49
CA THR A 30 12.73 7.98 12.22
C THR A 30 13.52 7.17 11.20
N LYS A 31 14.85 7.16 11.35
CA LYS A 31 15.77 6.35 10.53
C LYS A 31 15.46 4.87 10.77
N HIS A 32 14.62 4.29 9.92
CA HIS A 32 14.41 2.86 9.86
C HIS A 32 15.57 2.23 9.09
N ASN A 33 16.10 1.13 9.62
CA ASN A 33 17.12 0.33 8.97
C ASN A 33 16.52 -0.18 7.65
N LYS A 34 17.06 0.29 6.52
CA LYS A 34 16.47 0.13 5.17
C LYS A 34 16.40 -1.35 4.83
N ARG A 35 15.21 -1.93 4.93
CA ARG A 35 14.93 -3.27 4.40
C ARG A 35 14.40 -3.11 3.00
N ASN A 36 15.26 -3.39 2.03
CA ASN A 36 14.89 -3.47 0.63
C ASN A 36 13.73 -4.47 0.50
N MET A 37 12.60 -4.03 -0.07
CA MET A 37 11.56 -4.96 -0.45
C MET A 37 12.02 -5.69 -1.72
N GLN A 38 12.75 -6.78 -1.53
CA GLN A 38 12.87 -7.78 -2.58
C GLN A 38 11.49 -8.42 -2.75
N GLN A 39 10.93 -8.31 -3.94
CA GLN A 39 9.56 -8.74 -4.22
C GLN A 39 9.46 -10.26 -4.05
N GLY A 40 8.62 -10.72 -3.13
CA GLY A 40 8.49 -12.14 -2.80
C GLY A 40 7.44 -12.85 -3.66
N ASP A 41 6.18 -12.47 -3.46
CA ASP A 41 5.00 -13.10 -4.07
C ASP A 41 3.98 -12.04 -4.48
N GLU A 42 3.28 -12.26 -5.58
CA GLU A 42 2.39 -11.28 -6.18
C GLU A 42 1.16 -11.97 -6.78
N PHE A 43 -0.04 -11.46 -6.49
CA PHE A 43 -1.28 -12.01 -7.03
C PHE A 43 -2.40 -10.98 -7.02
N ILE A 44 -3.38 -11.15 -7.92
CA ILE A 44 -4.59 -10.34 -7.98
C ILE A 44 -5.75 -11.13 -7.36
N VAL A 45 -6.66 -10.42 -6.69
CA VAL A 45 -7.91 -10.96 -6.16
C VAL A 45 -9.08 -10.08 -6.60
N GLY A 46 -10.22 -10.71 -6.91
CA GLY A 46 -11.46 -10.04 -7.29
C GLY A 46 -11.66 -9.96 -8.81
N ASP A 47 -12.92 -9.70 -9.20
CA ASP A 47 -13.32 -9.55 -10.60
C ASP A 47 -13.74 -8.11 -10.92
N LYS A 48 -14.65 -7.53 -10.10
CA LYS A 48 -15.18 -6.17 -10.29
C LYS A 48 -14.32 -5.08 -9.65
N PHE A 49 -13.81 -5.35 -8.45
CA PHE A 49 -12.88 -4.50 -7.74
C PHE A 49 -11.63 -5.30 -7.44
N ARG A 50 -10.55 -5.04 -8.17
CA ARG A 50 -9.39 -5.92 -8.22
C ARG A 50 -8.28 -5.35 -7.36
N ILE A 51 -7.79 -6.17 -6.44
CA ILE A 51 -6.70 -5.79 -5.54
C ILE A 51 -5.46 -6.58 -5.95
N GLN A 52 -4.44 -5.87 -6.41
CA GLN A 52 -3.10 -6.39 -6.63
C GLN A 52 -2.36 -6.44 -5.29
N VAL A 53 -2.07 -7.64 -4.81
CA VAL A 53 -1.30 -7.86 -3.59
C VAL A 53 0.16 -8.09 -3.96
N VAL A 54 1.06 -7.41 -3.26
CA VAL A 54 2.51 -7.54 -3.41
C VAL A 54 3.10 -7.86 -2.05
N MET A 55 3.50 -9.10 -1.83
CA MET A 55 4.11 -9.55 -0.59
C MET A 55 5.64 -9.43 -0.65
N SER A 56 6.24 -8.94 0.43
CA SER A 56 7.69 -8.91 0.57
C SER A 56 8.26 -10.32 0.69
N GLU A 57 9.53 -10.47 0.34
CA GLU A 57 10.27 -11.72 0.52
C GLU A 57 10.22 -12.23 1.98
N GLY A 58 10.25 -11.33 2.96
CA GLY A 58 10.12 -11.71 4.37
C GLY A 58 8.82 -12.48 4.67
N ILE A 59 7.70 -12.06 4.08
CA ILE A 59 6.42 -12.79 4.21
C ILE A 59 6.51 -14.16 3.53
N LYS A 60 7.08 -14.22 2.32
CA LYS A 60 7.21 -15.45 1.54
C LYS A 60 8.07 -16.51 2.20
N ASN A 61 9.17 -16.08 2.84
CA ASN A 61 10.15 -16.98 3.44
C ASN A 61 9.75 -17.44 4.85
N HIS A 62 8.65 -16.93 5.41
CA HIS A 62 8.19 -17.34 6.71
C HIS A 62 7.54 -18.74 6.68
N ILE A 63 7.76 -19.53 7.73
CA ILE A 63 7.27 -20.91 7.86
C ILE A 63 5.75 -21.04 7.64
N LEU A 64 4.98 -20.05 8.11
CA LEU A 64 3.51 -20.02 7.99
C LEU A 64 3.00 -19.37 6.71
N PHE A 65 3.87 -19.04 5.75
CA PHE A 65 3.49 -18.33 4.53
C PHE A 65 2.29 -18.94 3.81
N ARG A 66 2.27 -20.27 3.66
CA ARG A 66 1.16 -20.96 2.96
C ARG A 66 -0.17 -20.80 3.69
N LYS A 67 -0.19 -20.90 5.02
CA LYS A 67 -1.39 -20.71 5.85
C LYS A 67 -1.82 -19.24 5.82
N PHE A 68 -0.88 -18.33 6.04
CA PHE A 68 -1.10 -16.89 5.98
C PHE A 68 -1.67 -16.45 4.62
N LYS A 69 -1.03 -16.81 3.50
CA LYS A 69 -1.48 -16.47 2.15
C LYS A 69 -2.90 -16.95 1.88
N LYS A 70 -3.28 -18.14 2.36
CA LYS A 70 -4.65 -18.67 2.22
C LYS A 70 -5.67 -17.82 2.98
N VAL A 71 -5.40 -17.49 4.24
CA VAL A 71 -6.28 -16.65 5.07
C VAL A 71 -6.36 -15.24 4.50
N PHE A 72 -5.20 -14.64 4.19
CA PHE A 72 -5.10 -13.31 3.63
C PHE A 72 -5.84 -13.19 2.30
N LYS A 73 -5.73 -14.17 1.40
CA LYS A 73 -6.46 -14.18 0.13
C LYS A 73 -7.98 -14.18 0.35
N LYS A 74 -8.51 -14.94 1.31
CA LYS A 74 -9.95 -14.90 1.66
C LYS A 74 -10.36 -13.53 2.18
N ALA A 75 -9.51 -12.93 3.01
CA ALA A 75 -9.76 -11.63 3.61
C ALA A 75 -9.78 -10.52 2.55
N VAL A 76 -8.85 -10.56 1.58
CA VAL A 76 -8.85 -9.65 0.43
C VAL A 76 -10.06 -9.90 -0.47
N ASP A 77 -10.43 -11.16 -0.73
CA ASP A 77 -11.60 -11.52 -1.56
C ASP A 77 -12.93 -11.03 -0.97
N PHE A 78 -13.04 -10.94 0.36
CA PHE A 78 -14.18 -10.29 0.98
C PHE A 78 -14.29 -8.82 0.56
N TRP A 79 -13.17 -8.09 0.60
CA TRP A 79 -13.13 -6.66 0.26
C TRP A 79 -13.34 -6.37 -1.22
N THR A 80 -12.87 -7.25 -2.10
CA THR A 80 -13.12 -7.12 -3.55
C THR A 80 -14.60 -7.23 -3.89
N LYS A 81 -15.39 -7.89 -3.05
CA LYS A 81 -16.85 -8.00 -3.18
C LYS A 81 -17.60 -6.89 -2.44
N ALA A 82 -17.09 -6.46 -1.29
CA ALA A 82 -17.72 -5.43 -0.46
C ALA A 82 -17.52 -4.01 -1.03
N ILE A 83 -16.42 -3.76 -1.74
CA ILE A 83 -16.09 -2.45 -2.31
C ILE A 83 -16.67 -2.36 -3.72
N ASN A 84 -17.56 -1.39 -3.94
CA ASN A 84 -18.10 -1.06 -5.26
C ASN A 84 -17.97 0.45 -5.53
N PRO A 85 -16.84 0.91 -6.12
CA PRO A 85 -16.61 2.32 -6.36
C PRO A 85 -17.61 2.87 -7.38
N LYS A 86 -18.17 4.06 -7.12
CA LYS A 86 -19.05 4.75 -8.08
C LYS A 86 -18.30 5.13 -9.36
N ILE A 87 -17.01 5.42 -9.24
CA ILE A 87 -16.10 5.74 -10.34
C ILE A 87 -14.96 4.73 -10.26
N GLN A 88 -14.80 3.94 -11.32
CA GLN A 88 -13.65 3.06 -11.46
C GLN A 88 -12.43 3.90 -11.87
N SER A 89 -11.27 3.59 -11.29
CA SER A 89 -10.02 4.24 -11.67
C SER A 89 -9.72 3.89 -13.13
N LYS A 90 -9.74 4.89 -14.00
CA LYS A 90 -9.43 4.73 -15.44
C LYS A 90 -7.91 4.71 -15.70
N HIS A 91 -7.14 5.14 -14.72
CA HIS A 91 -5.69 5.35 -14.82
C HIS A 91 -4.92 4.26 -14.07
N GLN A 92 -3.69 4.02 -14.52
CA GLN A 92 -2.76 3.14 -13.85
C GLN A 92 -2.45 3.64 -12.43
N ILE A 93 -2.43 2.70 -11.48
CA ILE A 93 -2.06 2.99 -10.10
C ILE A 93 -0.54 3.00 -10.00
N LEU A 94 0.02 4.19 -10.16
CA LEU A 94 1.43 4.47 -9.93
C LEU A 94 1.63 5.39 -8.74
N ILE A 95 2.67 5.12 -7.98
CA ILE A 95 3.08 5.89 -6.82
C ILE A 95 4.06 6.98 -7.27
N GLU A 96 3.80 8.22 -6.88
CA GLU A 96 4.69 9.33 -7.17
C GLU A 96 6.03 9.16 -6.45
N ARG A 97 7.12 9.44 -7.17
CA ARG A 97 8.44 9.45 -6.54
C ARG A 97 8.56 10.59 -5.56
N LYS A 98 9.29 10.33 -4.47
CA LYS A 98 9.69 11.38 -3.54
C LYS A 98 10.87 12.17 -4.09
N CYS A 99 10.95 13.44 -3.73
CA CYS A 99 12.07 14.32 -4.05
C CYS A 99 12.28 15.36 -2.95
N SER A 100 13.45 16.01 -2.94
CA SER A 100 13.81 17.03 -1.95
C SER A 100 12.97 18.31 -2.10
N LEU A 101 12.77 18.77 -3.33
CA LEU A 101 11.93 19.91 -3.66
C LEU A 101 10.76 19.47 -4.53
N ARG A 102 9.56 19.45 -3.95
CA ARG A 102 8.31 19.11 -4.65
C ARG A 102 7.51 20.38 -4.91
N VAL A 103 7.31 20.71 -6.19
CA VAL A 103 6.58 21.92 -6.62
C VAL A 103 5.23 21.52 -7.18
N ARG A 104 4.16 22.20 -6.75
CA ARG A 104 2.81 21.97 -7.27
C ARG A 104 2.73 22.54 -8.69
N SER A 105 2.22 21.74 -9.62
CA SER A 105 2.03 22.18 -11.00
C SER A 105 0.94 23.25 -11.09
N LYS A 106 1.21 24.30 -11.87
CA LYS A 106 0.26 25.40 -12.11
C LYS A 106 -0.80 25.02 -13.15
N THR A 107 -0.42 24.20 -14.13
CA THR A 107 -1.31 23.73 -15.21
C THR A 107 -2.11 22.50 -14.81
N LEU A 108 -1.58 21.67 -13.91
CA LEU A 108 -2.20 20.44 -13.42
C LEU A 108 -2.28 20.48 -11.90
N PRO A 109 -3.34 21.09 -11.32
CA PRO A 109 -3.45 21.39 -9.90
C PRO A 109 -3.31 20.19 -8.96
N GLN A 110 -3.55 18.97 -9.46
CA GLN A 110 -3.45 17.73 -8.69
C GLN A 110 -2.13 16.98 -8.89
N SER A 111 -1.15 17.61 -9.54
CA SER A 111 0.15 17.01 -9.81
C SER A 111 1.29 17.87 -9.28
N TYR A 112 2.44 17.23 -9.13
CA TYR A 112 3.66 17.88 -8.69
C TYR A 112 4.81 17.52 -9.63
N TYR A 113 5.87 18.32 -9.60
CA TYR A 113 7.13 18.05 -10.28
C TYR A 113 8.31 18.31 -9.35
N CYS A 114 9.46 17.74 -9.70
CA CYS A 114 10.68 17.73 -8.91
C CYS A 114 11.82 18.37 -9.72
N PRO A 115 12.03 19.70 -9.59
CA PRO A 115 13.04 20.44 -10.38
C PRO A 115 14.45 19.88 -10.27
N ASN A 116 14.79 19.37 -9.09
CA ASN A 116 16.12 18.86 -8.76
C ASN A 116 16.24 17.34 -9.00
N GLY A 117 15.27 16.73 -9.68
CA GLY A 117 15.19 15.28 -9.84
C GLY A 117 14.47 14.57 -8.70
N CYS A 118 14.11 13.31 -8.98
CA CYS A 118 13.47 12.42 -8.01
C CYS A 118 14.49 11.52 -7.36
N ASN A 119 14.16 11.04 -6.16
CA ASN A 119 14.95 10.04 -5.48
C ASN A 119 14.98 8.74 -6.31
N ALA A 120 16.13 8.07 -6.31
CA ALA A 120 16.30 6.77 -6.95
C ALA A 120 15.35 5.71 -6.37
N THR A 121 15.02 5.83 -5.09
CA THR A 121 14.05 4.96 -4.40
C THR A 121 12.95 5.78 -3.76
N THR A 122 11.76 5.16 -3.63
CA THR A 122 10.62 5.76 -2.93
C THR A 122 10.10 4.80 -1.88
N GLU A 123 9.87 5.33 -0.68
CA GLU A 123 9.38 4.55 0.45
C GLU A 123 7.98 5.01 0.89
N CYS A 124 7.12 4.05 1.22
CA CYS A 124 5.84 4.26 1.88
C CYS A 124 5.81 3.46 3.18
N SER A 125 5.74 4.15 4.33
CA SER A 125 5.75 3.50 5.65
C SER A 125 6.82 2.42 5.84
N GLY A 126 8.06 2.76 5.48
CA GLY A 126 9.21 1.84 5.59
C GLY A 126 9.25 0.75 4.50
N PHE A 127 8.27 0.69 3.59
CA PHE A 127 8.35 -0.16 2.40
C PHE A 127 8.98 0.61 1.25
N GLN A 128 10.13 0.14 0.76
CA GLN A 128 10.61 0.57 -0.54
C GLN A 128 9.69 0.03 -1.63
N ILE A 129 9.11 0.93 -2.41
CA ILE A 129 8.19 0.61 -3.49
C ILE A 129 9.00 0.11 -4.70
N PRO A 130 8.62 -1.01 -5.35
CA PRO A 130 9.32 -1.51 -6.53
C PRO A 130 9.19 -0.54 -7.70
N GLU A 131 10.25 -0.47 -8.50
CA GLU A 131 10.34 0.45 -9.64
C GLU A 131 9.14 0.37 -10.59
N LYS A 132 8.61 -0.84 -10.84
CA LYS A 132 7.43 -1.07 -11.71
C LYS A 132 6.13 -0.41 -11.22
N TYR A 133 6.08 0.00 -9.95
CA TYR A 133 4.95 0.69 -9.33
C TYR A 133 5.19 2.19 -9.16
N LEU A 134 6.33 2.72 -9.61
CA LEU A 134 6.66 4.13 -9.49
C LEU A 134 6.30 4.88 -10.77
N LYS A 135 5.73 6.08 -10.61
CA LYS A 135 5.64 7.05 -11.70
C LYS A 135 7.05 7.45 -12.11
N ASP A 136 7.17 7.79 -13.37
CA ASP A 136 8.35 8.46 -13.85
C ASP A 136 8.53 9.83 -13.20
N CYS A 137 9.78 10.26 -13.13
CA CYS A 137 10.10 11.54 -12.55
C CYS A 137 9.73 12.68 -13.50
N ARG A 138 8.85 13.57 -13.05
CA ARG A 138 8.55 14.82 -13.75
C ARG A 138 9.49 15.91 -13.26
N LEU A 139 10.34 16.45 -14.14
CA LEU A 139 11.36 17.43 -13.75
C LEU A 139 10.87 18.87 -13.84
N SER A 140 9.88 19.16 -14.67
CA SER A 140 9.38 20.52 -14.86
C SER A 140 7.89 20.58 -15.15
N GLU A 141 7.32 21.79 -15.14
CA GLU A 141 5.94 22.04 -15.53
C GLU A 141 5.64 21.53 -16.96
N ASN A 142 6.57 21.75 -17.89
CA ASN A 142 6.41 21.39 -19.30
C ASN A 142 6.78 19.93 -19.60
N ASP A 143 7.30 19.21 -18.61
CA ASP A 143 7.64 17.81 -18.73
C ASP A 143 6.36 16.97 -18.73
N MET A 144 5.74 16.89 -19.91
CA MET A 144 4.59 16.04 -20.18
C MET A 144 5.00 14.64 -20.61
N SER A 145 6.30 14.31 -20.55
CA SER A 145 6.87 13.16 -21.26
C SER A 145 6.20 11.84 -20.94
N LYS A 146 5.44 11.70 -19.84
CA LYS A 146 4.87 10.41 -19.40
C LYS A 146 3.52 10.51 -18.68
N ILE A 147 2.58 11.29 -19.23
CA ILE A 147 1.15 11.21 -18.83
C ILE A 147 0.54 9.87 -19.29
N ASN A 148 1.11 9.23 -20.32
CA ASN A 148 0.66 7.96 -20.87
C ASN A 148 1.63 6.83 -20.50
N VAL A 149 1.66 6.43 -19.23
CA VAL A 149 2.24 5.11 -18.91
C VAL A 149 1.16 4.08 -19.18
N THR A 150 1.42 3.24 -20.18
CA THR A 150 0.60 2.08 -20.50
C THR A 150 0.72 1.06 -19.37
N LYS A 151 -0.44 0.70 -18.80
CA LYS A 151 -0.72 -0.28 -17.75
C LYS A 151 0.37 -1.34 -17.46
N PRO A 152 0.79 -1.46 -16.19
CA PRO A 152 1.01 -2.69 -15.47
C PRO A 152 -0.07 -2.85 -14.38
N ALA A 153 -0.52 -4.09 -14.26
CA ALA A 153 -1.59 -4.60 -13.40
C ALA A 153 -2.99 -4.06 -13.75
N ASP A 154 -3.83 -4.97 -14.23
CA ASP A 154 -5.26 -4.78 -14.41
C ASP A 154 -5.94 -4.80 -13.01
N ALA A 155 -5.67 -3.76 -12.21
CA ALA A 155 -6.04 -3.67 -10.81
C ALA A 155 -6.56 -2.28 -10.43
N ASP A 156 -7.50 -2.25 -9.49
CA ASP A 156 -8.14 -1.05 -8.96
C ASP A 156 -7.53 -0.58 -7.63
N PHE A 157 -6.66 -1.41 -7.03
CA PHE A 157 -5.90 -1.08 -5.82
C PHE A 157 -4.61 -1.90 -5.73
N VAL A 158 -3.52 -1.31 -5.23
CA VAL A 158 -2.26 -2.02 -4.97
C VAL A 158 -1.95 -2.06 -3.47
N LEU A 159 -1.79 -3.26 -2.92
CA LEU A 159 -1.55 -3.51 -1.50
C LEU A 159 -0.18 -4.17 -1.28
N PHE A 160 0.75 -3.43 -0.68
CA PHE A 160 2.08 -3.92 -0.33
C PHE A 160 2.07 -4.53 1.07
N VAL A 161 2.48 -5.78 1.24
CA VAL A 161 2.41 -6.52 2.51
C VAL A 161 3.79 -6.98 2.92
N GLY A 162 4.17 -6.79 4.18
CA GLY A 162 5.52 -7.14 4.64
C GLY A 162 5.61 -7.30 6.15
N LEU A 163 6.73 -7.83 6.64
CA LEU A 163 6.92 -8.16 8.07
C LEU A 163 7.70 -7.10 8.84
N ASN A 164 7.12 -6.65 9.95
CA ASN A 164 7.76 -5.83 10.97
C ASN A 164 8.37 -4.51 10.45
N LEU A 165 7.89 -3.96 9.34
CA LEU A 165 8.55 -2.86 8.61
C LEU A 165 8.41 -1.48 9.25
N THR A 166 7.38 -1.28 10.08
CA THR A 166 7.19 -0.05 10.87
C THR A 166 7.34 -0.35 12.37
N SER A 167 7.18 0.65 13.24
CA SER A 167 7.27 0.53 14.70
C SER A 167 6.15 -0.37 15.29
N CYS A 168 6.26 -1.68 15.09
CA CYS A 168 5.41 -2.67 15.72
C CYS A 168 5.67 -2.65 17.24
N THR A 169 4.60 -2.60 18.04
CA THR A 169 4.68 -2.89 19.48
C THR A 169 4.32 -4.36 19.72
N LYS A 170 4.65 -4.92 20.90
CA LYS A 170 4.33 -6.33 21.25
C LYS A 170 2.83 -6.69 21.09
N ARG A 171 1.93 -5.71 21.15
CA ARG A 171 0.47 -5.90 21.03
C ARG A 171 -0.06 -5.59 19.63
N THR A 172 0.78 -5.08 18.71
CA THR A 172 0.34 -4.75 17.36
C THR A 172 0.28 -6.02 16.53
N LEU A 173 -0.90 -6.37 16.01
CA LEU A 173 -1.07 -7.50 15.08
C LEU A 173 -0.61 -7.13 13.67
N ALA A 174 -1.03 -5.95 13.19
CA ALA A 174 -0.60 -5.37 11.93
C ALA A 174 -0.83 -3.85 11.94
N ARG A 175 -0.15 -3.13 11.04
CA ARG A 175 -0.38 -1.70 10.76
C ARG A 175 -0.58 -1.50 9.27
N ALA A 176 -1.47 -0.57 8.90
CA ALA A 176 -1.70 -0.18 7.52
C ALA A 176 -1.52 1.32 7.32
N ASP A 177 -1.00 1.72 6.17
CA ASP A 177 -0.81 3.13 5.78
C ASP A 177 -1.12 3.34 4.29
N ILE A 178 -1.65 4.52 3.95
CA ILE A 178 -1.98 4.88 2.57
C ILE A 178 -0.73 5.43 1.87
N CYS A 179 -0.43 4.93 0.68
CA CYS A 179 0.72 5.37 -0.11
C CYS A 179 0.37 6.41 -1.17
N GLN A 180 -0.77 6.22 -1.85
CA GLN A 180 -1.21 7.11 -2.93
C GLN A 180 -2.73 7.21 -2.93
N GLN A 181 -3.22 8.41 -3.26
CA GLN A 181 -4.61 8.68 -3.57
C GLN A 181 -4.74 9.04 -5.06
N ASP A 182 -5.90 8.70 -5.62
CA ASP A 182 -6.31 9.11 -6.95
C ASP A 182 -6.56 10.62 -6.98
N SER A 183 -6.08 11.31 -8.01
CA SER A 183 -6.12 12.77 -8.11
C SER A 183 -7.50 13.34 -8.39
N GLU A 184 -8.42 12.53 -8.94
CA GLU A 184 -9.77 12.98 -9.31
C GLU A 184 -10.78 12.67 -8.22
N THR A 185 -10.62 11.52 -7.56
CA THR A 185 -11.60 10.97 -6.61
C THR A 185 -11.15 11.05 -5.15
N ASP A 186 -9.90 11.47 -4.88
CA ASP A 186 -9.24 11.43 -3.56
C ASP A 186 -9.22 10.03 -2.91
N ARG A 187 -9.57 9.00 -3.67
CA ARG A 187 -9.70 7.64 -3.18
C ARG A 187 -8.31 7.05 -2.97
N PRO A 188 -8.06 6.34 -1.85
CA PRO A 188 -6.86 5.53 -1.74
C PRO A 188 -6.78 4.51 -2.89
N VAL A 189 -5.64 4.48 -3.58
CA VAL A 189 -5.37 3.55 -4.68
C VAL A 189 -4.20 2.63 -4.38
N SER A 190 -3.36 2.98 -3.40
CA SER A 190 -2.38 2.05 -2.87
C SER A 190 -2.13 2.24 -1.39
N ALA A 191 -1.76 1.15 -0.73
CA ALA A 191 -1.46 1.11 0.69
C ALA A 191 -0.42 0.06 1.02
N THR A 192 0.17 0.16 2.21
CA THR A 192 1.01 -0.87 2.80
C THR A 192 0.34 -1.49 4.01
N ILE A 193 0.66 -2.76 4.30
CA ILE A 193 0.36 -3.46 5.53
C ILE A 193 1.65 -4.07 6.06
N SER A 194 2.10 -3.58 7.21
CA SER A 194 3.13 -4.21 8.02
C SER A 194 2.48 -5.22 8.95
N ILE A 195 2.66 -6.50 8.67
CA ILE A 195 2.32 -7.60 9.57
C ILE A 195 3.33 -7.61 10.72
N CYS A 196 2.82 -7.58 11.95
CA CYS A 196 3.61 -7.58 13.17
C CYS A 196 3.51 -8.98 13.80
N SER A 197 2.66 -9.20 14.80
CA SER A 197 2.45 -10.52 15.41
C SER A 197 1.28 -11.33 14.83
N ALA A 198 0.53 -10.81 13.84
CA ALA A 198 -0.62 -11.54 13.30
C ALA A 198 -0.27 -12.90 12.69
N MET A 199 0.95 -13.04 12.15
CA MET A 199 1.36 -14.28 11.49
C MET A 199 1.66 -15.38 12.49
N ASP A 200 2.30 -15.06 13.60
CA ASP A 200 2.62 -16.01 14.67
C ASP A 200 1.35 -16.52 15.37
N ASN A 201 0.32 -15.67 15.44
CA ASN A 201 -0.98 -16.06 16.00
C ASN A 201 -1.78 -17.04 15.11
N LEU A 202 -1.29 -17.37 13.91
CA LEU A 202 -1.91 -18.40 13.08
C LEU A 202 -1.54 -19.83 13.53
N GLU A 203 -0.57 -20.04 14.43
CA GLU A 203 -0.25 -21.39 14.92
C GLU A 203 -1.22 -21.88 16.00
N ASN A 204 -1.82 -20.95 16.74
CA ASN A 204 -2.62 -21.24 17.92
C ASN A 204 -4.10 -21.58 17.64
N ASN A 205 -4.49 -21.68 16.36
CA ASN A 205 -5.86 -21.97 15.88
C ASN A 205 -5.83 -22.87 14.64
#